data_AF-A0A9W7DN94-F1
#
_entry.id   AF-A0A9W7DN94-F1
#
_cell.length_a   1.000
_cell.length_b   1.000
_cell.length_c   1.000
_cell.angle_alpha   90.00
_cell.angle_beta   90.00
_cell.angle_gamma   90.00
#
_symmetry.space_group_name_H-M   'P 1'
#
loop_
_entity.id
_entity.type
_entity.pdbx_description
1 polymer ?
#
loop_
_entity_poly.entity_id
_entity_poly.type
_entity_poly.pdbx_seq_one_letter_code
_entity_poly.pdbx_strand_id
1 'polypeptide(L)'
;MLTLLILLVTVVCAAKTPNAPVFKRPKYFFVFGERRSGASYLSELIRSNVSPHDLVDCYILTHDVDSERSKHGPLHHEMHSAARRPDTHDLPNLDSSKPPTFPREALVSRKSLEMMQCPVEETLFIFVTKNPYSWVNSMTSRSYNNAAPRRTTIRTVTNSRWSNDYENYRGGILEMRYDKIKAGLKLKDMSGVRHFQHVKYEDFLENARNSLTDLLQKSDIPQSRDYKGVYYATRGEKNTDKGLVKADHVGQKFKKFTHYVEEKFLDLYDVKLMDEVTGKMNVELESRVGYKVPPEGFHKSKEKLIKLPEGFFGKLSHFGFSVVWWIVFPLTIILACLTPVAVWLAHSSEAKEVVERGDGVTVEVEEERRRRLNEANNTGWGRGVLQEGWFEAVDVDSGRPYYFHRATRQVSWEKPMVRATPQTKERHKKTDEFDEVAFNDALFAVSSEKARDKLSLNATKEQKDQLTAEISADLRRRYIKNALKQQREAEAAGAGGVGGGGGWVDYGNGGSGGGGGGVGGLNLNSFQQQQQQQQQHQQQAMYQQQQHQQQAMYQQQPQQQQQQYQQQQQQQQQQQHQQQQQQQQGFYEQEMPSVYLGGEQQRPADINDEDWEYVKSQDMMMHGVS
;
A
#
# COMPACT_ATOMS: atom_id res chain seq x y z
N MET A 1 21.39 53.42 -25.91
CA MET A 1 21.84 53.08 -24.54
C MET A 1 21.10 51.88 -23.99
N LEU A 2 19.78 51.93 -23.79
CA LEU A 2 18.99 50.82 -23.22
C LEU A 2 19.07 49.51 -24.05
N THR A 3 18.94 49.61 -25.37
CA THR A 3 19.11 48.46 -26.29
C THR A 3 20.50 47.86 -26.25
N LEU A 4 21.53 48.70 -26.10
CA LEU A 4 22.93 48.28 -25.97
C LEU A 4 23.18 47.59 -24.62
N LEU A 5 22.50 48.03 -23.56
CA LEU A 5 22.56 47.44 -22.22
C LEU A 5 21.82 46.10 -22.18
N ILE A 6 20.68 45.97 -22.85
CA ILE A 6 19.97 44.70 -23.05
C ILE A 6 20.86 43.73 -23.84
N LEU A 7 21.47 44.18 -24.94
CA LEU A 7 22.37 43.36 -25.75
C LEU A 7 23.58 42.87 -24.94
N LEU A 8 24.19 43.74 -24.14
CA LEU A 8 25.29 43.39 -23.23
C LEU A 8 24.86 42.38 -22.16
N VAL A 9 23.69 42.56 -21.56
CA VAL A 9 23.14 41.59 -20.58
C VAL A 9 22.85 40.26 -21.25
N THR A 10 22.25 40.22 -22.45
CA THR A 10 22.06 38.97 -23.19
C THR A 10 23.37 38.31 -23.63
N VAL A 11 24.39 39.08 -24.03
CA VAL A 11 25.70 38.52 -24.42
C VAL A 11 26.47 38.01 -23.21
N VAL A 12 26.37 38.69 -22.06
CA VAL A 12 26.98 38.25 -20.79
C VAL A 12 26.24 37.04 -20.22
N CYS A 13 24.91 36.94 -20.38
CA CYS A 13 24.15 35.73 -20.03
C CYS A 13 24.34 34.59 -21.04
N ALA A 14 24.61 34.88 -22.31
CA ALA A 14 24.92 33.91 -23.36
C ALA A 14 26.40 33.53 -23.42
N ALA A 15 27.26 34.17 -22.62
CA ALA A 15 28.62 33.73 -22.35
C ALA A 15 28.55 32.41 -21.57
N LYS A 16 28.31 31.36 -22.36
CA LYS A 16 28.28 29.94 -22.07
C LYS A 16 29.22 29.64 -20.90
N THR A 17 28.64 29.46 -19.72
CA THR A 17 29.38 28.95 -18.56
C THR A 17 30.15 27.72 -19.03
N PRO A 18 31.49 27.71 -18.94
CA PRO A 18 32.29 26.61 -19.46
C PRO A 18 31.82 25.32 -18.79
N ASN A 19 31.19 24.45 -19.59
CA ASN A 19 30.76 23.10 -19.25
C ASN A 19 30.16 22.97 -17.84
N ALA A 20 28.93 23.47 -17.65
CA ALA A 20 28.12 23.00 -16.54
C ALA A 20 28.15 21.45 -16.59
N PRO A 21 28.64 20.77 -15.53
CA PRO A 21 28.86 19.35 -15.58
C PRO A 21 27.55 18.68 -15.96
N VAL A 22 27.56 17.89 -17.04
CA VAL A 22 26.40 17.12 -17.47
C VAL A 22 25.91 16.35 -16.26
N PHE A 23 24.73 16.70 -15.75
CA PHE A 23 24.11 16.04 -14.62
C PHE A 23 23.90 14.58 -15.03
N LYS A 24 24.78 13.70 -14.53
CA LYS A 24 24.61 12.26 -14.69
C LYS A 24 23.42 11.86 -13.83
N ARG A 25 22.56 11.00 -14.38
CA ARG A 25 21.45 10.42 -13.63
C ARG A 25 21.97 9.48 -12.54
N PRO A 26 21.29 9.38 -11.39
CA PRO A 26 21.63 8.37 -10.40
C PRO A 26 21.40 6.98 -10.98
N LYS A 27 22.34 6.07 -10.76
CA LYS A 27 22.22 4.64 -11.12
C LYS A 27 21.85 3.77 -9.93
N TYR A 28 22.10 4.29 -8.74
CA TYR A 28 21.82 3.60 -7.49
C TYR A 28 20.90 4.44 -6.62
N PHE A 29 20.25 3.81 -5.65
CA PHE A 29 19.55 4.52 -4.59
C PHE A 29 19.82 3.89 -3.24
N PHE A 30 19.81 4.74 -2.21
CA PHE A 30 19.95 4.33 -0.83
C PHE A 30 18.91 5.08 0.02
N VAL A 31 17.89 4.35 0.46
CA VAL A 31 16.88 4.89 1.37
C VAL A 31 17.33 4.68 2.80
N PHE A 32 17.43 5.78 3.52
CA PHE A 32 17.75 5.77 4.94
C PHE A 32 16.81 6.73 5.67
N GLY A 33 16.78 6.58 6.98
CA GLY A 33 15.94 7.45 7.77
C GLY A 33 15.95 7.03 9.21
N GLU A 34 14.96 7.55 9.91
CA GLU A 34 14.77 7.18 11.30
C GLU A 34 14.38 5.70 11.38
N ARG A 35 14.63 5.08 12.53
CA ARG A 35 14.17 3.70 12.73
C ARG A 35 12.65 3.66 12.59
N ARG A 36 12.13 2.79 11.72
CA ARG A 36 10.69 2.73 11.37
C ARG A 36 10.11 4.03 10.80
N SER A 37 10.95 4.87 10.20
CA SER A 37 10.54 6.01 9.36
C SER A 37 9.73 5.61 8.14
N GLY A 38 9.68 4.31 7.82
CA GLY A 38 9.14 3.84 6.53
C GLY A 38 10.21 3.73 5.45
N ALA A 39 11.50 3.88 5.76
CA ALA A 39 12.58 3.66 4.81
C ALA A 39 12.49 2.28 4.11
N SER A 40 12.15 1.21 4.84
CA SER A 40 11.89 -0.11 4.24
C SER A 40 10.69 -0.11 3.30
N TYR A 41 9.59 0.53 3.70
CA TYR A 41 8.40 0.67 2.84
C TYR A 41 8.74 1.42 1.56
N LEU A 42 9.46 2.53 1.65
CA LEU A 42 9.83 3.32 0.49
C LEU A 42 10.84 2.58 -0.42
N SER A 43 11.79 1.82 0.13
CA SER A 43 12.66 0.98 -0.69
C SER A 43 11.88 -0.07 -1.46
N GLU A 44 10.96 -0.79 -0.80
CA GLU A 44 10.12 -1.77 -1.48
C GLU A 44 9.22 -1.11 -2.54
N LEU A 45 8.72 0.09 -2.24
CA LEU A 45 7.94 0.87 -3.18
C LEU A 45 8.78 1.24 -4.42
N ILE A 46 10.02 1.68 -4.26
CA ILE A 46 10.91 1.98 -5.39
C ILE A 46 11.25 0.70 -6.17
N ARG A 47 11.66 -0.38 -5.48
CA ARG A 47 12.00 -1.68 -6.11
C ARG A 47 10.86 -2.26 -6.94
N SER A 48 9.63 -2.09 -6.46
CA SER A 48 8.44 -2.63 -7.13
C SER A 48 8.01 -1.81 -8.35
N ASN A 49 8.52 -0.58 -8.50
CA ASN A 49 8.02 0.39 -9.48
C ASN A 49 9.09 0.98 -10.41
N VAL A 50 10.36 0.76 -10.12
CA VAL A 50 11.49 1.20 -10.93
C VAL A 50 12.25 -0.02 -11.42
N SER A 51 12.58 -0.06 -12.71
CA SER A 51 13.36 -1.15 -13.28
C SER A 51 14.72 -1.24 -12.59
N PRO A 52 15.20 -2.43 -12.20
CA PRO A 52 16.56 -2.59 -11.67
C PRO A 52 17.65 -2.10 -12.63
N HIS A 53 17.37 -2.04 -13.94
CA HIS A 53 18.30 -1.46 -14.92
C HIS A 53 18.43 0.06 -14.84
N ASP A 54 17.37 0.75 -14.36
CA ASP A 54 17.35 2.21 -14.23
C ASP A 54 17.86 2.65 -12.86
N LEU A 55 17.59 1.86 -11.80
CA LEU A 55 17.96 2.23 -10.44
C LEU A 55 18.15 0.99 -9.53
N VAL A 56 19.39 0.77 -9.07
CA VAL A 56 19.77 -0.37 -8.23
C VAL A 56 19.77 0.00 -6.74
N ASP A 57 19.19 -0.83 -5.88
CA ASP A 57 19.22 -0.60 -4.42
C ASP A 57 20.59 -0.98 -3.84
N CYS A 58 21.32 0.00 -3.30
CA CYS A 58 22.63 -0.22 -2.68
C CYS A 58 22.63 -1.20 -1.52
N TYR A 59 21.49 -1.35 -0.83
CA TYR A 59 21.37 -2.25 0.30
C TYR A 59 21.38 -3.73 -0.11
N ILE A 60 20.95 -4.06 -1.33
CA ILE A 60 20.96 -5.45 -1.82
C ILE A 60 22.41 -5.88 -2.08
N LEU A 61 23.21 -5.00 -2.70
CA LEU A 61 24.62 -5.26 -3.00
C LEU A 61 25.43 -5.56 -1.74
N THR A 62 25.15 -4.86 -0.63
CA THR A 62 25.85 -5.10 0.63
C THR A 62 25.45 -6.42 1.29
N HIS A 63 24.22 -6.91 1.10
CA HIS A 63 23.74 -8.15 1.73
C HIS A 63 24.15 -9.42 0.96
N ASP A 64 24.16 -9.39 -0.38
CA ASP A 64 24.47 -10.58 -1.17
C ASP A 64 25.93 -11.05 -0.96
N VAL A 65 26.86 -10.10 -0.83
CA VAL A 65 28.28 -10.37 -0.54
C VAL A 65 28.47 -11.09 0.79
N ASP A 66 27.69 -10.73 1.81
CA ASP A 66 27.78 -11.38 3.13
C ASP A 66 27.11 -12.77 3.14
N SER A 67 26.04 -12.95 2.35
CA SER A 67 25.34 -14.23 2.25
C SER A 67 26.18 -15.29 1.55
N GLU A 68 26.93 -14.95 0.50
CA GLU A 68 27.83 -15.88 -0.18
C GLU A 68 29.05 -16.23 0.67
N ARG A 69 29.56 -15.27 1.46
CA ARG A 69 30.69 -15.50 2.37
C ARG A 69 30.34 -16.43 3.53
N SER A 70 29.10 -16.40 4.00
CA SER A 70 28.60 -17.31 5.04
C SER A 70 28.53 -18.79 4.62
N LYS A 71 28.56 -19.07 3.31
CA LYS A 71 28.49 -20.44 2.76
C LYS A 71 29.86 -21.12 2.65
N HIS A 72 30.95 -20.48 3.08
CA HIS A 72 32.31 -21.02 3.00
C HIS A 72 32.95 -21.25 4.39
N GLY A 73 32.32 -22.08 5.22
CA GLY A 73 32.97 -22.66 6.42
C GLY A 73 32.04 -23.35 7.41
N PRO A 74 32.24 -24.64 7.76
CA PRO A 74 31.46 -25.37 8.75
C PRO A 74 32.24 -25.48 10.07
N LEU A 75 31.92 -24.64 11.06
CA LEU A 75 32.28 -24.84 12.48
C LEU A 75 31.55 -23.76 13.26
N HIS A 76 30.40 -24.09 13.85
CA HIS A 76 29.85 -23.48 15.08
C HIS A 76 28.39 -23.92 15.23
N HIS A 77 28.18 -25.12 15.79
CA HIS A 77 26.87 -25.49 16.34
C HIS A 77 26.90 -25.92 17.81
N GLU A 78 28.05 -25.89 18.48
CA GLU A 78 28.16 -26.13 19.92
C GLU A 78 28.72 -24.89 20.61
N MET A 79 27.85 -24.08 21.23
CA MET A 79 28.14 -23.28 22.43
C MET A 79 26.92 -22.42 22.80
N HIS A 80 25.88 -23.05 23.35
CA HIS A 80 24.87 -22.35 24.14
C HIS A 80 24.44 -23.21 25.33
N SER A 81 25.37 -23.44 26.27
CA SER A 81 25.03 -23.96 27.60
C SER A 81 26.18 -23.77 28.62
N ALA A 82 26.61 -22.54 28.89
CA ALA A 82 27.29 -22.20 30.15
C ALA A 82 27.49 -20.68 30.29
N ALA A 83 26.65 -20.02 31.10
CA ALA A 83 26.99 -18.71 31.67
C ALA A 83 26.21 -18.46 32.98
N ARG A 84 26.76 -18.97 34.08
CA ARG A 84 26.67 -18.31 35.40
C ARG A 84 28.07 -18.28 35.97
N ARG A 85 28.73 -17.12 35.89
CA ARG A 85 29.58 -16.52 36.94
C ARG A 85 30.09 -15.14 36.46
N PRO A 86 30.18 -14.15 37.35
CA PRO A 86 30.82 -12.87 37.08
C PRO A 86 32.33 -12.97 37.37
N ASP A 87 33.05 -11.95 36.92
CA ASP A 87 34.44 -11.62 37.24
C ASP A 87 35.50 -12.19 36.29
N THR A 88 35.68 -11.53 35.15
CA THR A 88 37.00 -11.12 34.66
C THR A 88 36.88 -9.85 33.80
N HIS A 89 37.63 -8.82 34.19
CA HIS A 89 38.01 -7.72 33.31
C HIS A 89 38.96 -8.28 32.25
N ASP A 90 38.49 -8.49 31.03
CA ASP A 90 39.33 -8.50 29.83
C ASP A 90 38.45 -8.25 28.59
N LEU A 91 38.98 -7.39 27.72
CA LEU A 91 38.33 -6.86 26.52
C LEU A 91 37.79 -7.97 25.61
N PRO A 92 36.55 -7.88 25.09
CA PRO A 92 36.09 -8.84 24.09
C PRO A 92 36.82 -8.59 22.78
N ASN A 93 37.51 -9.64 22.33
CA ASN A 93 38.13 -9.79 21.03
C ASN A 93 37.04 -9.62 19.96
N LEU A 94 36.99 -8.44 19.35
CA LEU A 94 36.14 -8.17 18.18
C LEU A 94 36.70 -9.03 17.03
N ASP A 95 35.97 -10.08 16.66
CA ASP A 95 36.22 -10.84 15.45
C ASP A 95 36.19 -9.88 14.23
N SER A 96 37.38 -9.52 13.76
CA SER A 96 37.65 -8.53 12.71
C SER A 96 37.40 -9.06 11.30
N SER A 97 36.86 -10.27 11.17
CA SER A 97 36.70 -10.95 9.88
C SER A 97 35.40 -10.61 9.13
N LYS A 98 34.41 -10.00 9.78
CA LYS A 98 33.17 -9.58 9.13
C LYS A 98 33.20 -8.08 8.83
N PRO A 99 33.11 -7.66 7.54
CA PRO A 99 32.94 -6.25 7.24
C PRO A 99 31.63 -5.78 7.91
N PRO A 100 31.63 -4.62 8.59
CA PRO A 100 30.45 -4.12 9.27
C PRO A 100 29.35 -3.84 8.24
N THR A 101 28.23 -4.57 8.34
CA THR A 101 27.01 -4.20 7.61
C THR A 101 26.55 -2.85 8.12
N PHE A 102 26.27 -1.91 7.21
CA PHE A 102 25.72 -0.61 7.58
C PHE A 102 24.19 -0.75 7.72
N PRO A 103 23.63 -0.78 8.95
CA PRO A 103 22.18 -0.87 9.11
C PRO A 103 21.57 0.47 8.66
N ARG A 104 20.39 0.41 8.01
CA ARG A 104 19.66 1.60 7.53
C ARG A 104 19.34 2.59 8.66
N GLU A 105 19.39 2.12 9.90
CA GLU A 105 19.13 2.88 11.12
C GLU A 105 20.38 3.52 11.74
N ALA A 106 21.59 3.22 11.26
CA ALA A 106 22.82 3.85 11.76
C ALA A 106 22.91 5.31 11.31
N LEU A 107 23.62 6.13 12.09
CA LEU A 107 23.97 7.49 11.68
C LEU A 107 24.85 7.40 10.43
N VAL A 108 24.42 8.03 9.34
CA VAL A 108 25.23 8.12 8.13
C VAL A 108 26.42 9.03 8.44
N SER A 109 27.61 8.44 8.48
CA SER A 109 28.87 9.15 8.66
C SER A 109 29.72 9.03 7.39
N ARG A 110 30.78 9.84 7.28
CA ARG A 110 31.76 9.71 6.19
C ARG A 110 32.33 8.28 6.10
N LYS A 111 32.67 7.70 7.25
CA LYS A 111 33.16 6.33 7.33
C LYS A 111 32.11 5.31 6.84
N SER A 112 30.84 5.59 7.07
CA SER A 112 29.73 4.74 6.59
C SER A 112 29.57 4.79 5.08
N LEU A 113 29.76 5.97 4.47
CA LEU A 113 29.76 6.12 3.01
C LEU A 113 30.95 5.41 2.36
N GLU A 114 32.11 5.42 3.01
CA GLU A 114 33.31 4.68 2.56
C GLU A 114 33.11 3.16 2.60
N MET A 115 32.17 2.66 3.41
CA MET A 115 31.80 1.24 3.45
C MET A 115 30.73 0.86 2.42
N MET A 116 30.10 1.83 1.76
CA MET A 116 29.11 1.53 0.73
C MET A 116 29.82 1.00 -0.52
N GLN A 117 29.28 -0.08 -1.07
CA GLN A 117 29.78 -0.65 -2.33
C GLN A 117 29.36 0.17 -3.56
N CYS A 118 28.40 1.07 -3.42
CA CYS A 118 27.96 1.95 -4.49
C CYS A 118 28.79 3.25 -4.55
N PRO A 119 29.10 3.76 -5.76
CA PRO A 119 29.67 5.10 -5.93
C PRO A 119 28.73 6.16 -5.36
N VAL A 120 29.21 6.95 -4.40
CA VAL A 120 28.42 7.98 -3.69
C VAL A 120 27.88 9.02 -4.67
N GLU A 121 28.66 9.38 -5.69
CA GLU A 121 28.32 10.36 -6.71
C GLU A 121 27.26 9.89 -7.72
N GLU A 122 27.02 8.59 -7.83
CA GLU A 122 25.97 8.01 -8.69
C GLU A 122 24.78 7.48 -7.87
N THR A 123 24.77 7.70 -6.55
CA THR A 123 23.73 7.20 -5.64
C THR A 123 22.74 8.31 -5.26
N LEU A 124 21.45 8.04 -5.48
CA LEU A 124 20.33 8.82 -4.95
C LEU A 124 20.09 8.48 -3.48
N PHE A 125 20.50 9.38 -2.60
CA PHE A 125 20.23 9.29 -1.17
C PHE A 125 18.84 9.82 -0.86
N ILE A 126 18.00 8.97 -0.27
CA ILE A 126 16.62 9.31 0.07
C ILE A 126 16.48 9.31 1.59
N PHE A 127 16.40 10.50 2.17
CA PHE A 127 16.24 10.68 3.60
C PHE A 127 14.76 10.75 3.99
N VAL A 128 14.27 9.70 4.64
CA VAL A 128 12.87 9.59 5.08
C VAL A 128 12.75 10.06 6.53
N THR A 129 11.87 11.03 6.73
CA THR A 129 11.49 11.51 8.07
C THR A 129 10.01 11.24 8.33
N LYS A 130 9.63 11.18 9.59
CA LYS A 130 8.24 10.97 10.02
C LYS A 130 7.82 12.11 10.94
N ASN A 131 6.52 12.40 11.05
CA ASN A 131 6.00 13.35 12.04
C ASN A 131 6.55 12.98 13.44
N PRO A 132 7.04 13.95 14.24
CA PRO A 132 7.78 13.64 15.47
C PRO A 132 6.93 12.90 16.51
N TYR A 133 5.64 13.19 16.65
CA TYR A 133 4.74 12.45 17.54
C TYR A 133 4.48 11.04 17.01
N SER A 134 4.16 10.94 15.72
CA SER A 134 3.99 9.68 15.00
C SER A 134 5.21 8.77 15.13
N TRP A 135 6.40 9.37 15.10
CA TRP A 135 7.68 8.71 15.30
C TRP A 135 7.87 8.22 16.74
N VAL A 136 7.66 9.07 17.76
CA VAL A 136 7.73 8.67 19.17
C VAL A 136 6.78 7.48 19.44
N ASN A 137 5.57 7.53 18.91
CA ASN A 137 4.60 6.45 19.01
C ASN A 137 5.06 5.14 18.31
N SER A 138 5.76 5.26 17.19
CA SER A 138 6.31 4.10 16.47
C SER A 138 7.47 3.42 17.23
N MET A 139 8.23 4.21 17.99
CA MET A 139 9.33 3.74 18.83
C MET A 139 8.81 3.06 20.08
N THR A 140 7.79 3.61 20.74
CA THR A 140 7.18 3.04 21.96
C THR A 140 6.49 1.70 21.71
N SER A 141 5.88 1.53 20.53
CA SER A 141 5.24 0.28 20.11
C SER A 141 6.21 -0.92 20.07
N ARG A 142 7.53 -0.70 20.01
CA ARG A 142 8.53 -1.78 19.93
C ARG A 142 8.83 -2.38 21.29
N SER A 143 8.93 -1.54 22.32
CA SER A 143 9.35 -1.95 23.65
C SER A 143 8.32 -2.88 24.33
N TYR A 144 7.10 -2.98 23.79
CA TYR A 144 5.97 -3.68 24.43
C TYR A 144 5.29 -4.72 23.52
N ASN A 145 6.07 -5.57 22.84
CA ASN A 145 5.60 -6.81 22.17
C ASN A 145 4.29 -6.65 21.36
N ASN A 146 4.23 -5.65 20.48
CA ASN A 146 3.08 -5.36 19.60
C ASN A 146 1.76 -4.99 20.31
N ALA A 147 1.75 -4.78 21.62
CA ALA A 147 0.59 -4.15 22.28
C ALA A 147 0.44 -2.71 21.78
N ALA A 148 -0.81 -2.24 21.65
CA ALA A 148 -1.07 -0.84 21.37
C ALA A 148 -0.39 0.02 22.47
N PRO A 149 0.45 0.98 22.10
CA PRO A 149 1.17 1.79 23.08
C PRO A 149 0.18 2.51 23.99
N ARG A 150 0.38 2.39 25.30
CA ARG A 150 -0.41 3.12 26.29
C ARG A 150 0.18 4.51 26.49
N ARG A 151 -0.65 5.48 26.91
CA ARG A 151 -0.17 6.85 27.21
C ARG A 151 0.98 6.86 28.23
N THR A 152 0.89 5.99 29.25
CA THR A 152 1.93 5.80 30.26
C THR A 152 3.25 5.35 29.64
N THR A 153 3.21 4.43 28.67
CA THR A 153 4.37 3.97 27.93
C THR A 153 5.04 5.12 27.18
N ILE A 154 4.27 5.93 26.46
CA ILE A 154 4.82 7.09 25.73
C ILE A 154 5.53 8.03 26.70
N ARG A 155 4.87 8.38 27.81
CA ARG A 155 5.45 9.22 28.87
C ARG A 155 6.75 8.63 29.43
N THR A 156 6.75 7.34 29.75
CA THR A 156 7.95 6.65 30.25
C THR A 156 9.09 6.71 29.23
N VAL A 157 8.83 6.42 27.95
CA VAL A 157 9.88 6.43 26.91
C VAL A 157 10.40 7.84 26.63
N THR A 158 9.53 8.85 26.60
CA THR A 158 9.94 10.25 26.40
C THR A 158 10.77 10.79 27.57
N ASN A 159 10.59 10.25 28.78
CA ASN A 159 11.27 10.70 30.00
C ASN A 159 12.45 9.82 30.39
N SER A 160 12.48 8.57 29.95
CA SER A 160 13.60 7.67 30.20
C SER A 160 14.82 8.15 29.41
N ARG A 161 15.97 8.19 30.08
CA ARG A 161 17.24 8.06 29.37
C ARG A 161 17.24 6.68 28.73
N TRP A 162 17.46 6.62 27.42
CA TRP A 162 17.44 5.35 26.71
C TRP A 162 18.66 4.54 27.14
N SER A 163 18.48 3.55 28.03
CA SER A 163 19.62 2.83 28.63
C SER A 163 19.98 1.49 28.00
N ASN A 164 19.25 1.00 26.99
CA ASN A 164 19.43 -0.38 26.52
C ASN A 164 19.80 -0.48 25.02
N ASP A 165 20.80 -1.33 24.77
CA ASP A 165 21.33 -1.91 23.52
C ASP A 165 22.22 -1.05 22.61
N TYR A 166 22.26 0.27 22.75
CA TYR A 166 23.30 1.09 22.12
C TYR A 166 24.21 1.63 23.21
N GLU A 167 25.23 0.85 23.58
CA GLU A 167 26.15 1.11 24.72
C GLU A 167 26.80 2.50 24.72
N ASN A 168 26.71 3.26 23.61
CA ASN A 168 27.34 4.57 23.48
C ASN A 168 26.37 5.76 23.39
N TYR A 169 25.05 5.57 23.30
CA TYR A 169 24.13 6.71 23.19
C TYR A 169 23.60 7.14 24.56
N ARG A 170 24.18 8.21 25.13
CA ARG A 170 23.79 8.75 26.44
C ARG A 170 22.55 9.66 26.42
N GLY A 171 22.02 9.95 25.23
CA GLY A 171 20.93 10.89 25.02
C GLY A 171 19.52 10.32 25.15
N GLY A 172 18.53 11.22 25.27
CA GLY A 172 17.11 10.84 25.23
C GLY A 172 16.66 10.38 23.84
N ILE A 173 15.48 9.74 23.73
CA ILE A 173 14.93 9.31 22.43
C ILE A 173 14.86 10.45 21.40
N LEU A 174 14.46 11.62 21.87
CA LEU A 174 14.32 12.82 21.05
C LEU A 174 15.69 13.36 20.59
N GLU A 175 16.71 13.26 21.43
CA GLU A 175 18.08 13.63 21.06
C GLU A 175 18.62 12.72 19.95
N MET A 176 18.37 11.41 20.06
CA MET A 176 18.69 10.44 19.00
C MET A 176 18.01 10.80 17.68
N ARG A 177 16.75 11.27 17.73
CA ARG A 177 16.05 11.76 16.54
C ARG A 177 16.76 12.96 15.94
N TYR A 178 17.13 13.95 16.74
CA TYR A 178 17.80 15.16 16.25
C TYR A 178 19.15 14.85 15.63
N ASP A 179 19.93 13.96 16.23
CA ASP A 179 21.20 13.56 15.66
C ASP A 179 21.04 12.85 14.33
N LYS A 180 19.97 12.06 14.16
CA LYS A 180 19.63 11.46 12.86
C LYS A 180 19.20 12.48 11.82
N ILE A 181 18.38 13.45 12.21
CA ILE A 181 17.99 14.57 11.32
C ILE A 181 19.22 15.39 10.94
N LYS A 182 20.07 15.76 11.89
CA LYS A 182 21.33 16.47 11.64
C LYS A 182 22.26 15.67 10.71
N ALA A 183 22.42 14.37 10.95
CA ALA A 183 23.25 13.53 10.10
C ALA A 183 22.70 13.42 8.68
N GLY A 184 21.38 13.24 8.51
CA GLY A 184 20.72 13.21 7.20
C GLY A 184 20.83 14.54 6.47
N LEU A 185 20.64 15.66 7.17
CA LEU A 185 20.82 17.00 6.58
C LEU A 185 22.29 17.29 6.25
N LYS A 186 23.23 16.88 7.09
CA LYS A 186 24.68 17.03 6.84
C LYS A 186 25.11 16.23 5.62
N LEU A 187 24.52 15.04 5.39
CA LEU A 187 24.81 14.20 4.23
C LEU A 187 24.55 14.94 2.91
N LYS A 188 23.49 15.75 2.86
CA LYS A 188 23.20 16.60 1.70
C LYS A 188 24.36 17.52 1.32
N ASP A 189 25.10 18.00 2.33
CA ASP A 189 26.20 18.96 2.16
C ASP A 189 27.57 18.27 2.05
N MET A 190 27.62 16.93 2.05
CA MET A 190 28.89 16.19 1.95
C MET A 190 29.44 16.17 0.53
N SER A 191 30.75 16.39 0.40
CA SER A 191 31.47 16.29 -0.87
C SER A 191 31.25 14.92 -1.51
N GLY A 192 30.78 14.91 -2.76
CA GLY A 192 30.51 13.69 -3.53
C GLY A 192 29.03 13.28 -3.57
N VAL A 193 28.19 13.73 -2.63
CA VAL A 193 26.75 13.47 -2.70
C VAL A 193 26.11 14.40 -3.72
N ARG A 194 25.78 13.88 -4.91
CA ARG A 194 25.17 14.66 -5.99
C ARG A 194 23.65 14.59 -6.01
N HIS A 195 23.10 13.48 -5.56
CA HIS A 195 21.66 13.20 -5.60
C HIS A 195 21.16 12.96 -4.18
N PHE A 196 20.40 13.92 -3.66
CA PHE A 196 19.81 13.85 -2.33
C PHE A 196 18.37 14.32 -2.38
N GLN A 197 17.47 13.51 -1.84
CA GLN A 197 16.06 13.86 -1.68
C GLN A 197 15.63 13.62 -0.24
N HIS A 198 14.97 14.60 0.35
CA HIS A 198 14.31 14.47 1.64
C HIS A 198 12.81 14.29 1.38
N VAL A 199 12.22 13.30 2.05
CA VAL A 199 10.79 12.99 1.92
C VAL A 199 10.16 12.78 3.30
N LYS A 200 8.88 13.13 3.39
CA LYS A 200 8.06 12.81 4.56
C LYS A 200 7.36 11.49 4.33
N TYR A 201 7.34 10.67 5.37
CA TYR A 201 6.66 9.39 5.33
C TYR A 201 5.16 9.55 5.06
N GLU A 202 4.56 10.59 5.65
CA GLU A 202 3.14 10.92 5.53
C GLU A 202 2.72 11.20 4.08
N ASP A 203 3.54 11.93 3.31
CA ASP A 203 3.27 12.20 1.88
C ASP A 203 3.12 10.88 1.08
N PHE A 204 3.89 9.85 1.45
CA PHE A 204 3.84 8.53 0.82
C PHE A 204 2.71 7.65 1.35
N LEU A 205 2.16 7.96 2.52
CA LEU A 205 0.94 7.33 3.01
C LEU A 205 -0.29 7.94 2.33
N GLU A 206 -0.38 9.27 2.26
CA GLU A 206 -1.53 9.96 1.67
C GLU A 206 -1.70 9.65 0.19
N ASN A 207 -0.60 9.74 -0.58
CA ASN A 207 -0.62 9.48 -2.01
C ASN A 207 0.72 8.94 -2.52
N ALA A 208 0.96 7.65 -2.27
CA ALA A 208 2.18 6.96 -2.66
C ALA A 208 2.56 7.18 -4.15
N ARG A 209 1.56 7.21 -5.05
CA ARG A 209 1.79 7.39 -6.49
C ARG A 209 2.31 8.78 -6.80
N ASN A 210 1.64 9.83 -6.33
CA ASN A 210 2.06 11.20 -6.62
C ASN A 210 3.40 11.51 -5.96
N SER A 211 3.60 11.05 -4.74
CA SER A 211 4.84 11.25 -3.97
C SER A 211 6.03 10.50 -4.59
N LEU A 212 5.81 9.27 -5.10
CA LEU A 212 6.85 8.56 -5.86
C LEU A 212 7.11 9.21 -7.23
N THR A 213 6.06 9.68 -7.90
CA THR A 213 6.20 10.40 -9.18
C THR A 213 7.02 11.67 -9.02
N ASP A 214 6.70 12.48 -8.02
CA ASP A 214 7.43 13.69 -7.67
C ASP A 214 8.89 13.38 -7.28
N LEU A 215 9.12 12.33 -6.47
CA LEU A 215 10.47 11.88 -6.10
C LEU A 215 11.33 11.48 -7.32
N LEU A 216 10.77 10.68 -8.24
CA LEU A 216 11.48 10.24 -9.44
C LEU A 216 11.72 11.40 -10.41
N GLN A 217 10.73 12.27 -10.60
CA GLN A 217 10.84 13.46 -11.45
C GLN A 217 11.90 14.43 -10.91
N LYS A 218 11.91 14.71 -9.61
CA LYS A 218 12.94 15.56 -8.95
C LYS A 218 14.35 14.97 -9.06
N SER A 219 14.46 13.67 -9.35
CA SER A 219 15.73 12.96 -9.46
C SER A 219 16.14 12.68 -10.92
N ASP A 220 15.38 13.19 -11.91
CA ASP A 220 15.52 12.90 -13.34
C ASP A 220 15.56 11.39 -13.65
N ILE A 221 14.79 10.61 -12.89
CA ILE A 221 14.62 9.17 -13.12
C ILE A 221 13.36 9.00 -13.98
N PRO A 222 13.47 8.46 -15.21
CA PRO A 222 12.32 8.26 -16.06
C PRO A 222 11.33 7.31 -15.39
N GLN A 223 10.07 7.72 -15.30
CA GLN A 223 9.01 6.78 -14.96
C GLN A 223 8.84 5.79 -16.12
N SER A 224 8.93 4.50 -15.82
CA SER A 224 8.58 3.47 -16.80
C SER A 224 7.15 3.70 -17.30
N ARG A 225 6.95 3.73 -18.62
CA ARG A 225 5.64 3.98 -19.26
C ARG A 225 4.58 2.94 -18.87
N ASP A 226 5.00 1.77 -18.39
CA ASP A 226 4.11 0.68 -17.97
C ASP A 226 3.61 0.80 -16.52
N TYR A 227 3.64 2.01 -15.94
CA TYR A 227 3.20 2.35 -14.59
C TYR A 227 1.69 2.13 -14.27
N LYS A 228 0.97 1.33 -15.06
CA LYS A 228 -0.47 1.06 -14.86
C LYS A 228 -0.78 0.25 -13.59
N GLY A 229 0.21 -0.35 -12.94
CA GLY A 229 0.04 -1.23 -11.77
C GLY A 229 -0.03 -0.54 -10.39
N VAL A 230 0.40 0.72 -10.25
CA VAL A 230 0.58 1.36 -8.93
C VAL A 230 -0.74 1.67 -8.22
N TYR A 231 -1.82 1.83 -9.01
CA TYR A 231 -3.14 2.16 -8.49
C TYR A 231 -3.79 0.98 -7.74
N TYR A 232 -3.53 -0.26 -8.17
CA TYR A 232 -4.09 -1.47 -7.53
C TYR A 232 -3.28 -1.94 -6.33
N ALA A 233 -1.99 -1.61 -6.29
CA ALA A 233 -1.11 -2.04 -5.20
C ALA A 233 -1.34 -1.21 -3.92
N THR A 234 -1.73 0.06 -4.03
CA THR A 234 -1.79 1.03 -2.91
C THR A 234 -3.13 1.11 -2.18
N ARG A 235 -4.17 0.44 -2.69
CA ARG A 235 -5.52 0.57 -2.13
C ARG A 235 -6.28 -0.75 -2.12
N GLY A 236 -5.91 -1.66 -1.22
CA GLY A 236 -6.81 -2.65 -0.61
C GLY A 236 -7.79 -3.42 -1.50
N GLU A 237 -7.51 -3.63 -2.79
CA GLU A 237 -8.30 -4.50 -3.66
C GLU A 237 -7.50 -5.76 -3.95
N LYS A 238 -8.09 -6.88 -3.50
CA LYS A 238 -7.52 -8.20 -3.24
C LYS A 238 -6.85 -8.93 -4.40
N ASN A 239 -6.50 -8.31 -5.52
CA ASN A 239 -5.98 -9.03 -6.68
C ASN A 239 -5.03 -8.17 -7.51
N THR A 240 -3.77 -8.05 -7.07
CA THR A 240 -2.55 -8.21 -7.88
C THR A 240 -1.33 -7.97 -6.98
N ASP A 241 -0.94 -9.01 -6.26
CA ASP A 241 -0.34 -8.88 -4.93
C ASP A 241 1.02 -9.55 -4.81
N LYS A 242 2.10 -8.85 -5.18
CA LYS A 242 3.47 -9.31 -4.87
C LYS A 242 4.41 -8.24 -4.33
N GLY A 243 4.32 -7.01 -4.81
CA GLY A 243 5.16 -5.90 -4.33
C GLY A 243 4.57 -5.24 -3.09
N LEU A 244 3.39 -4.63 -3.23
CA LEU A 244 2.79 -3.91 -2.12
C LEU A 244 2.19 -4.82 -1.07
N VAL A 245 1.52 -5.96 -1.32
CA VAL A 245 1.19 -6.87 -0.18
C VAL A 245 2.32 -7.71 0.34
N LYS A 246 3.56 -7.63 -0.17
CA LYS A 246 4.70 -8.01 0.68
C LYS A 246 4.98 -6.92 1.71
N ALA A 247 5.04 -5.66 1.27
CA ALA A 247 5.14 -4.51 2.17
C ALA A 247 3.91 -4.37 3.11
N ASP A 248 2.74 -4.83 2.64
CA ASP A 248 1.42 -4.71 3.22
C ASP A 248 0.91 -6.07 3.75
N HIS A 249 1.63 -7.19 3.67
CA HIS A 249 1.46 -8.34 4.57
C HIS A 249 2.30 -8.15 5.83
N VAL A 250 3.45 -7.48 5.71
CA VAL A 250 4.07 -6.79 6.86
C VAL A 250 3.09 -5.71 7.39
N GLY A 251 2.31 -5.08 6.50
CA GLY A 251 1.25 -4.10 6.79
C GLY A 251 -0.19 -4.62 7.02
N GLN A 252 -0.52 -5.90 6.88
CA GLN A 252 -1.88 -6.40 7.23
C GLN A 252 -2.00 -6.59 8.74
N LYS A 253 -0.85 -6.58 9.45
CA LYS A 253 -0.76 -6.21 10.87
C LYS A 253 -0.78 -4.68 11.11
N PHE A 254 -0.55 -3.85 10.11
CA PHE A 254 -0.82 -2.40 10.12
C PHE A 254 -2.32 -2.12 9.92
N LYS A 255 -3.10 -2.28 10.99
CA LYS A 255 -4.23 -1.36 11.28
C LYS A 255 -3.77 0.09 11.51
N LYS A 256 -2.57 0.44 11.03
CA LYS A 256 -1.83 1.65 11.35
C LYS A 256 -1.78 2.65 10.20
N PHE A 257 -2.17 2.28 8.98
CA PHE A 257 -2.24 3.24 7.87
C PHE A 257 -3.19 4.38 8.21
N THR A 258 -4.46 4.07 8.49
CA THR A 258 -5.45 5.04 8.98
C THR A 258 -4.98 5.70 10.28
N HIS A 259 -4.29 4.96 11.14
CA HIS A 259 -3.73 5.50 12.39
C HIS A 259 -2.73 6.64 12.17
N TYR A 260 -1.95 6.59 11.09
CA TYR A 260 -0.94 7.60 10.77
C TYR A 260 -1.48 8.71 9.85
N VAL A 261 -2.28 8.36 8.83
CA VAL A 261 -2.86 9.34 7.90
C VAL A 261 -3.92 10.20 8.57
N GLU A 262 -4.80 9.61 9.39
CA GLU A 262 -5.86 10.34 10.10
C GLU A 262 -5.35 10.91 11.43
N GLU A 263 -4.03 10.89 11.66
CA GLU A 263 -3.36 11.35 12.87
C GLU A 263 -3.91 10.76 14.20
N LYS A 264 -4.59 9.61 14.18
CA LYS A 264 -5.14 8.96 15.39
C LYS A 264 -4.09 8.62 16.45
N PHE A 265 -2.80 8.63 16.10
CA PHE A 265 -1.74 8.56 17.10
C PHE A 265 -1.79 9.71 18.11
N LEU A 266 -2.35 10.87 17.75
CA LEU A 266 -2.52 12.01 18.64
C LEU A 266 -3.47 11.72 19.80
N ASP A 267 -4.41 10.77 19.67
CA ASP A 267 -5.31 10.35 20.75
C ASP A 267 -4.56 9.72 21.95
N LEU A 268 -3.33 9.28 21.70
CA LEU A 268 -2.44 8.74 22.74
C LEU A 268 -1.71 9.83 23.53
N TYR A 269 -1.83 11.10 23.12
CA TYR A 269 -1.20 12.23 23.77
C TYR A 269 -2.25 13.09 24.46
N ASP A 270 -2.17 13.18 25.80
CA ASP A 270 -2.90 14.23 26.51
C ASP A 270 -2.19 15.59 26.30
N VAL A 271 -2.90 16.69 26.56
CA VAL A 271 -2.38 18.07 26.41
C VAL A 271 -1.03 18.24 27.11
N LYS A 272 -0.90 17.67 28.32
CA LYS A 272 0.32 17.74 29.13
C LYS A 272 1.49 16.99 28.47
N LEU A 273 1.24 15.80 27.94
CA LEU A 273 2.23 14.98 27.26
C LEU A 273 2.62 15.59 25.90
N MET A 274 1.67 16.16 25.16
CA MET A 274 1.98 16.94 23.95
C MET A 274 2.94 18.08 24.29
N ASP A 275 2.61 18.91 25.27
CA ASP A 275 3.48 20.01 25.69
C ASP A 275 4.86 19.52 26.18
N GLU A 276 4.92 18.41 26.92
CA GLU A 276 6.18 17.83 27.40
C GLU A 276 7.07 17.32 26.25
N VAL A 277 6.48 16.67 25.25
CA VAL A 277 7.21 16.21 24.06
C VAL A 277 7.63 17.43 23.24
N THR A 278 6.72 18.39 23.01
CA THR A 278 6.96 19.63 22.25
C THR A 278 8.07 20.47 22.88
N GLY A 279 8.07 20.66 24.20
CA GLY A 279 9.08 21.43 24.91
C GLY A 279 10.48 20.80 24.83
N LYS A 280 10.56 19.52 24.49
CA LYS A 280 11.82 18.81 24.20
C LYS A 280 12.15 18.78 22.70
N MET A 281 11.26 19.25 21.82
CA MET A 281 11.45 19.31 20.37
C MET A 281 12.43 20.41 19.96
N ASN A 282 13.38 20.06 19.07
CA ASN A 282 14.16 21.08 18.38
C ASN A 282 13.32 21.62 17.20
N VAL A 283 12.57 22.70 17.47
CA VAL A 283 11.63 23.32 16.52
C VAL A 283 12.31 23.71 15.22
N GLU A 284 13.54 24.23 15.28
CA GLU A 284 14.29 24.63 14.10
C GLU A 284 14.60 23.43 13.20
N LEU A 285 15.11 22.33 13.76
CA LEU A 285 15.42 21.13 12.99
C LEU A 285 14.18 20.48 12.38
N GLU A 286 13.08 20.38 13.14
CA GLU A 286 11.82 19.83 12.61
C GLU A 286 11.25 20.71 11.49
N SER A 287 11.39 22.03 11.60
CA SER A 287 10.99 22.95 10.52
C SER A 287 11.83 22.79 9.25
N ARG A 288 13.13 22.50 9.39
CA ARG A 288 14.04 22.24 8.25
C ARG A 288 13.69 20.97 7.49
N VAL A 289 13.09 19.98 8.15
CA VAL A 289 12.51 18.79 7.51
C VAL A 289 11.00 18.94 7.24
N GLY A 290 10.48 20.16 7.29
CA GLY A 290 9.14 20.51 6.85
C GLY A 290 8.01 20.18 7.82
N TYR A 291 8.28 19.83 9.08
CA TYR A 291 7.25 19.66 10.10
C TYR A 291 6.98 20.97 10.84
N LYS A 292 5.69 21.28 11.03
CA LYS A 292 5.27 22.41 11.86
C LYS A 292 5.14 21.93 13.30
N VAL A 293 6.07 22.36 14.15
CA VAL A 293 5.99 22.10 15.60
C VAL A 293 5.27 23.29 16.25
N PRO A 294 4.17 23.05 17.01
CA PRO A 294 3.52 24.11 17.77
C PRO A 294 4.50 24.78 18.74
N PRO A 295 4.35 26.09 19.04
CA PRO A 295 5.16 26.73 20.07
C PRO A 295 4.89 26.10 21.45
N GLU A 296 5.86 26.20 22.35
CA GLU A 296 5.74 25.64 23.70
C GLU A 296 4.51 26.24 24.43
N GLY A 297 3.69 25.38 25.04
CA GLY A 297 2.47 25.79 25.75
C GLY A 297 1.26 26.09 24.86
N PHE A 298 1.36 25.87 23.55
CA PHE A 298 0.23 26.01 22.61
C PHE A 298 -0.96 25.12 22.97
N HIS A 299 -0.72 23.91 23.48
CA HIS A 299 -1.83 23.01 23.80
C HIS A 299 -2.50 23.39 25.12
N LYS A 300 -1.75 23.84 26.13
CA LYS A 300 -2.30 24.44 27.37
C LYS A 300 -3.17 25.66 27.09
N SER A 301 -2.78 26.54 26.18
CA SER A 301 -3.59 27.73 25.85
C SER A 301 -4.90 27.33 25.19
N LYS A 302 -4.87 26.35 24.26
CA LYS A 302 -6.09 25.78 23.67
C LYS A 302 -7.00 25.11 24.69
N GLU A 303 -6.46 24.34 25.63
CA GLU A 303 -7.27 23.71 26.67
C GLU A 303 -7.95 24.75 27.57
N LYS A 304 -7.25 25.84 27.92
CA LYS A 304 -7.85 26.97 28.66
C LYS A 304 -8.95 27.68 27.86
N LEU A 305 -8.77 27.84 26.55
CA LEU A 305 -9.77 28.42 25.64
C LEU A 305 -11.01 27.53 25.50
N ILE A 306 -10.84 26.20 25.46
CA ILE A 306 -11.96 25.24 25.35
C ILE A 306 -12.73 25.11 26.67
N LYS A 307 -12.06 25.31 27.82
CA LYS A 307 -12.70 25.31 29.15
C LYS A 307 -13.33 26.65 29.54
N LEU A 308 -13.42 27.62 28.63
CA LEU A 308 -14.28 28.78 28.87
C LEU A 308 -15.71 28.26 29.11
N PRO A 309 -16.36 28.64 30.23
CA PRO A 309 -17.66 28.09 30.58
C PRO A 309 -18.61 28.30 29.41
N GLU A 310 -19.45 27.32 29.08
CA GLU A 310 -20.35 27.35 27.91
C GLU A 310 -21.27 28.59 27.86
N GLY A 311 -21.38 29.35 28.96
CA GLY A 311 -22.05 30.66 29.03
C GLY A 311 -21.20 31.90 28.68
N PHE A 312 -19.88 31.81 28.49
CA PHE A 312 -19.01 32.97 28.21
C PHE A 312 -19.23 33.50 26.79
N PHE A 313 -19.32 32.61 25.80
CA PHE A 313 -19.65 33.00 24.42
C PHE A 313 -21.11 33.43 24.25
N GLY A 314 -22.04 32.85 25.01
CA GLY A 314 -23.44 33.31 25.04
C GLY A 314 -23.58 34.75 25.55
N LYS A 315 -22.79 35.15 26.56
CA LYS A 315 -22.79 36.53 27.07
C LYS A 315 -22.01 37.51 26.17
N LEU A 316 -20.93 37.06 25.52
CA LEU A 316 -20.21 37.88 24.53
C LEU A 316 -21.00 38.07 23.23
N SER A 317 -21.88 37.14 22.82
CA SER A 317 -22.68 37.31 21.61
C SER A 317 -23.64 38.50 21.73
N HIS A 318 -24.23 38.74 22.91
CA HIS A 318 -25.11 39.89 23.11
C HIS A 318 -24.35 41.23 23.20
N PHE A 319 -23.11 41.24 23.69
CA PHE A 319 -22.31 42.46 23.82
C PHE A 319 -21.53 42.80 22.53
N GLY A 320 -21.02 41.76 21.84
CA GLY A 320 -20.23 41.89 20.62
C GLY A 320 -21.07 42.24 19.39
N PHE A 321 -22.30 41.73 19.28
CA PHE A 321 -23.16 42.09 18.14
C PHE A 321 -23.47 43.59 18.08
N SER A 322 -23.62 44.27 19.23
CA SER A 322 -23.85 45.73 19.25
C SER A 322 -22.59 46.49 18.81
N VAL A 323 -21.45 46.27 19.45
CA VAL A 323 -20.22 47.03 19.16
C VAL A 323 -19.67 46.75 17.75
N VAL A 324 -19.76 45.50 17.28
CA VAL A 324 -19.34 45.13 15.93
C VAL A 324 -20.28 45.75 14.88
N TRP A 325 -21.59 45.85 15.14
CA TRP A 325 -22.49 46.60 14.26
C TRP A 325 -22.15 48.09 14.21
N TRP A 326 -21.85 48.70 15.36
CA TRP A 326 -21.50 50.13 15.43
C TRP A 326 -20.18 50.48 14.73
N ILE A 327 -19.24 49.54 14.59
CA ILE A 327 -17.95 49.78 13.93
C ILE A 327 -17.95 49.30 12.47
N VAL A 328 -18.50 48.12 12.19
CA VAL A 328 -18.47 47.51 10.86
C VAL A 328 -19.47 48.17 9.92
N PHE A 329 -20.66 48.55 10.39
CA PHE A 329 -21.70 49.17 9.56
C PHE A 329 -21.29 50.55 8.98
N PRO A 330 -20.64 51.47 9.72
CA PRO A 330 -20.14 52.70 9.10
C PRO A 330 -18.94 52.45 8.19
N LEU A 331 -18.06 51.49 8.50
CA LEU A 331 -16.93 51.15 7.62
C LEU A 331 -17.38 50.56 6.28
N THR A 332 -18.42 49.73 6.26
CA THR A 332 -18.98 49.20 5.01
C THR A 332 -19.68 50.28 4.19
N ILE A 333 -20.34 51.24 4.83
CA ILE A 333 -20.90 52.42 4.14
C ILE A 333 -19.78 53.29 3.55
N ILE A 334 -18.70 53.53 4.29
CA ILE A 334 -17.55 54.30 3.80
C ILE A 334 -16.91 53.60 2.58
N LEU A 335 -16.71 52.27 2.64
CA LEU A 335 -16.19 51.48 1.52
C LEU A 335 -17.14 51.47 0.31
N ALA A 336 -18.46 51.41 0.54
CA ALA A 336 -19.46 51.51 -0.52
C ALA A 336 -19.51 52.91 -1.17
N CYS A 337 -19.21 53.97 -0.43
CA CYS A 337 -19.12 55.33 -0.97
C CYS A 337 -17.79 55.60 -1.69
N LEU A 338 -16.69 54.94 -1.30
CA LEU A 338 -15.38 55.13 -1.93
C LEU A 338 -15.19 54.31 -3.21
N THR A 339 -15.95 53.24 -3.40
CA THR A 339 -15.85 52.38 -4.60
C THR A 339 -16.22 53.11 -5.90
N PRO A 340 -17.29 53.93 -6.00
CA PRO A 340 -17.56 54.74 -7.19
C PRO A 340 -16.46 55.76 -7.49
N VAL A 341 -15.86 56.37 -6.45
CA VAL A 341 -14.79 57.35 -6.62
C VAL A 341 -13.51 56.69 -7.12
N ALA A 342 -13.18 55.50 -6.61
CA ALA A 342 -12.06 54.71 -7.09
C ALA A 342 -12.26 54.23 -8.55
N VAL A 343 -13.48 53.83 -8.92
CA VAL A 343 -13.83 53.45 -10.31
C VAL A 343 -13.81 54.65 -11.25
N TRP A 344 -14.24 55.84 -10.78
CA TRP A 344 -14.16 57.08 -11.54
C TRP A 344 -12.72 57.56 -11.73
N LEU A 345 -11.86 57.44 -10.70
CA LEU A 345 -10.43 57.72 -10.81
C LEU A 345 -9.71 56.72 -11.72
N ALA A 346 -10.13 55.44 -11.73
CA ALA A 346 -9.60 54.43 -12.64
C ALA A 346 -10.05 54.61 -14.10
N HIS A 347 -11.15 55.34 -14.34
CA HIS A 347 -11.65 55.69 -15.67
C HIS A 347 -11.16 57.04 -16.19
N SER A 348 -10.36 57.79 -15.42
CA SER A 348 -9.73 59.00 -15.93
C SER A 348 -8.73 58.63 -17.04
N SER A 349 -8.76 59.38 -18.13
CA SER A 349 -8.21 59.03 -19.44
C SER A 349 -6.67 58.94 -19.51
N GLU A 350 -5.96 59.06 -18.39
CA GLU A 350 -4.49 58.99 -18.33
C GLU A 350 -3.94 57.63 -17.87
N ALA A 351 -4.79 56.71 -17.37
CA ALA A 351 -4.34 55.39 -16.90
C ALA A 351 -4.36 54.28 -17.99
N LYS A 352 -4.96 54.53 -19.17
CA LYS A 352 -5.13 53.53 -20.24
C LYS A 352 -3.85 53.20 -21.02
N GLU A 353 -2.82 54.05 -20.98
CA GLU A 353 -1.61 53.84 -21.78
C GLU A 353 -0.55 52.95 -21.09
N VAL A 354 -0.71 52.65 -19.80
CA VAL A 354 0.29 51.92 -19.00
C VAL A 354 -0.08 50.44 -18.79
N VAL A 355 -1.31 50.01 -19.09
CA VAL A 355 -1.81 48.65 -18.79
C VAL A 355 -1.85 47.71 -20.01
N GLU A 356 -1.73 48.21 -21.25
CA GLU A 356 -1.65 47.32 -22.44
C GLU A 356 -0.28 46.64 -22.65
N ARG A 357 0.57 46.59 -21.61
CA ARG A 357 1.83 45.85 -21.64
C ARG A 357 2.06 45.09 -20.33
N GLY A 358 1.19 44.13 -20.03
CA GLY A 358 1.40 43.22 -18.90
C GLY A 358 0.29 42.20 -18.72
N ASP A 359 0.62 40.93 -18.96
CA ASP A 359 -0.24 39.74 -18.91
C ASP A 359 -1.10 39.65 -17.64
N GLY A 360 -2.42 39.54 -17.84
CA GLY A 360 -3.42 39.46 -16.75
C GLY A 360 -4.62 38.60 -17.09
N VAL A 361 -4.41 37.43 -17.72
CA VAL A 361 -5.47 36.43 -17.94
C VAL A 361 -5.20 35.25 -17.02
N THR A 362 -5.75 35.26 -15.80
CA THR A 362 -5.92 34.03 -14.97
C THR A 362 -6.85 34.20 -13.76
N VAL A 363 -7.17 35.42 -13.31
CA VAL A 363 -7.95 35.58 -12.07
C VAL A 363 -9.46 35.57 -12.31
N GLU A 364 -9.94 36.09 -13.44
CA GLU A 364 -11.38 36.22 -13.71
C GLU A 364 -12.07 34.88 -14.00
N VAL A 365 -11.35 33.92 -14.58
CA VAL A 365 -11.87 32.58 -14.92
C VAL A 365 -12.12 31.73 -13.67
N GLU A 366 -11.30 31.88 -12.63
CA GLU A 366 -11.39 31.03 -11.43
C GLU A 366 -12.48 31.49 -10.44
N GLU A 367 -12.78 32.80 -10.39
CA GLU A 367 -13.90 33.32 -9.60
C GLU A 367 -15.26 32.98 -10.22
N GLU A 368 -15.37 33.02 -11.55
CA GLU A 368 -16.60 32.61 -12.24
C GLU A 368 -16.85 31.10 -12.09
N ARG A 369 -15.78 30.29 -12.10
CA ARG A 369 -15.84 28.85 -11.79
C ARG A 369 -16.36 28.56 -10.38
N ARG A 370 -15.94 29.35 -9.38
CA ARG A 370 -16.42 29.24 -7.99
C ARG A 370 -17.89 29.62 -7.84
N ARG A 371 -18.37 30.64 -8.54
CA ARG A 371 -19.81 31.01 -8.54
C ARG A 371 -20.69 29.88 -9.08
N ARG A 372 -20.31 29.28 -10.21
CA ARG A 372 -21.10 28.20 -10.84
C ARG A 372 -21.12 26.91 -10.03
N LEU A 373 -20.04 26.58 -9.31
CA LEU A 373 -20.00 25.44 -8.39
C LEU A 373 -20.94 25.62 -7.18
N ASN A 374 -21.09 26.84 -6.67
CA ASN A 374 -22.00 27.11 -5.56
C ASN A 374 -23.48 27.14 -5.98
N GLU A 375 -23.80 27.57 -7.21
CA GLU A 375 -25.16 27.45 -7.77
C GLU A 375 -25.56 26.00 -8.06
N ALA A 376 -24.62 25.16 -8.54
CA ALA A 376 -24.88 23.74 -8.79
C ALA A 376 -25.19 22.95 -7.50
N ASN A 377 -24.60 23.34 -6.36
CA ASN A 377 -24.89 22.70 -5.07
C ASN A 377 -26.23 23.12 -4.45
N ASN A 378 -26.87 24.20 -4.92
CA ASN A 378 -28.08 24.76 -4.31
C ASN A 378 -29.38 24.43 -5.07
N THR A 379 -29.30 23.72 -6.20
CA THR A 379 -30.49 23.22 -6.92
C THR A 379 -30.68 21.74 -6.60
N GLY A 380 -31.74 21.42 -5.86
CA GLY A 380 -32.05 20.08 -5.33
C GLY A 380 -32.41 19.03 -6.38
N TRP A 381 -31.51 18.75 -7.33
CA TRP A 381 -31.58 17.60 -8.24
C TRP A 381 -30.83 16.42 -7.61
N GLY A 382 -31.59 15.39 -7.25
CA GLY A 382 -31.16 14.30 -6.38
C GLY A 382 -29.87 13.57 -6.81
N ARG A 383 -29.07 13.21 -5.81
CA ARG A 383 -27.93 12.28 -5.90
C ARG A 383 -28.42 10.85 -6.25
N GLY A 384 -28.91 10.65 -7.47
CA GLY A 384 -29.14 9.32 -8.01
C GLY A 384 -27.82 8.59 -8.23
N VAL A 385 -27.69 7.41 -7.64
CA VAL A 385 -26.55 6.50 -7.85
C VAL A 385 -26.60 6.00 -9.30
N LEU A 386 -25.49 6.11 -10.03
CA LEU A 386 -25.36 5.58 -11.39
C LEU A 386 -25.47 4.05 -11.38
N GLN A 387 -26.08 3.48 -12.41
CA GLN A 387 -26.06 2.03 -12.60
C GLN A 387 -24.62 1.51 -12.70
N GLU A 388 -24.37 0.31 -12.14
CA GLU A 388 -23.04 -0.30 -12.12
C GLU A 388 -22.45 -0.39 -13.54
N GLY A 389 -21.21 0.11 -13.71
CA GLY A 389 -20.52 0.16 -15.01
C GLY A 389 -20.64 1.49 -15.77
N TRP A 390 -21.50 2.43 -15.36
CA TRP A 390 -21.62 3.76 -15.94
C TRP A 390 -20.75 4.80 -15.23
N PHE A 391 -20.12 5.68 -16.01
CA PHE A 391 -19.23 6.76 -15.55
C PHE A 391 -19.68 8.09 -16.13
N GLU A 392 -19.53 9.16 -15.35
CA GLU A 392 -19.82 10.53 -15.77
C GLU A 392 -18.54 11.19 -16.31
N ALA A 393 -18.63 11.82 -17.47
CA ALA A 393 -17.58 12.61 -18.10
C ALA A 393 -18.18 13.92 -18.62
N VAL A 394 -17.34 14.93 -18.85
CA VAL A 394 -17.77 16.23 -19.39
C VAL A 394 -17.23 16.36 -20.81
N ASP A 395 -18.12 16.65 -21.75
CA ASP A 395 -17.73 16.92 -23.13
C ASP A 395 -17.02 18.28 -23.23
N VAL A 396 -15.88 18.33 -23.91
CA VAL A 396 -15.00 19.52 -23.95
C VAL A 396 -15.63 20.65 -24.74
N ASP A 397 -16.35 20.33 -25.82
CA ASP A 397 -16.92 21.32 -26.73
C ASP A 397 -18.21 21.92 -26.17
N SER A 398 -19.07 21.11 -25.55
CA SER A 398 -20.36 21.57 -25.03
C SER A 398 -20.36 21.90 -23.53
N GLY A 399 -19.38 21.42 -22.76
CA GLY A 399 -19.36 21.52 -21.30
C GLY A 399 -20.48 20.73 -20.60
N ARG A 400 -21.25 19.92 -21.33
CA ARG A 400 -22.36 19.13 -20.77
C ARG A 400 -21.85 17.77 -20.26
N PRO A 401 -22.34 17.28 -19.11
CA PRO A 401 -22.02 15.95 -18.67
C PRO A 401 -22.67 14.92 -19.59
N TYR A 402 -21.93 13.87 -19.93
CA TYR A 402 -22.42 12.67 -20.59
C TYR A 402 -22.00 11.44 -19.78
N TYR A 403 -22.76 10.36 -19.90
CA TYR A 403 -22.52 9.11 -19.20
C TYR A 403 -22.02 8.07 -20.19
N PHE A 404 -20.94 7.35 -19.86
CA PHE A 404 -20.45 6.27 -20.69
C PHE A 404 -20.35 4.96 -19.91
N HIS A 405 -20.76 3.87 -20.52
CA HIS A 405 -20.67 2.54 -19.94
C HIS A 405 -19.37 1.85 -20.35
N ARG A 406 -18.49 1.57 -19.38
CA ARG A 406 -17.10 1.15 -19.66
C ARG A 406 -17.01 -0.17 -20.43
N ALA A 407 -17.89 -1.13 -20.12
CA ALA A 407 -17.84 -2.46 -20.72
C ALA A 407 -18.43 -2.49 -22.14
N THR A 408 -19.52 -1.75 -22.38
CA THR A 408 -20.24 -1.77 -23.67
C THR A 408 -19.84 -0.64 -24.61
N ARG A 409 -19.04 0.33 -24.14
CA ARG A 409 -18.69 1.56 -24.85
C ARG A 409 -19.89 2.42 -25.26
N GLN A 410 -21.05 2.21 -24.65
CA GLN A 410 -22.23 3.04 -24.87
C GLN A 410 -22.05 4.42 -24.23
N VAL A 411 -22.59 5.45 -24.88
CA VAL A 411 -22.64 6.83 -24.40
C VAL A 411 -24.09 7.30 -24.37
N SER A 412 -24.48 8.00 -23.32
CA SER A 412 -25.82 8.54 -23.10
C SER A 412 -25.72 9.95 -22.52
N TRP A 413 -26.55 10.87 -23.01
CA TRP A 413 -26.69 12.21 -22.44
C TRP A 413 -27.69 12.25 -21.27
N GLU A 414 -28.52 11.21 -21.12
CA GLU A 414 -29.42 11.04 -19.98
C GLU A 414 -28.79 10.12 -18.92
N LYS A 415 -28.94 10.48 -17.65
CA LYS A 415 -28.36 9.75 -16.51
C LYS A 415 -29.04 8.38 -16.36
N PRO A 416 -28.34 7.26 -16.56
CA PRO A 416 -28.92 5.92 -16.44
C PRO A 416 -29.12 5.60 -14.96
N MET A 417 -30.39 5.62 -14.52
CA MET A 417 -30.79 5.26 -13.16
C MET A 417 -31.37 3.85 -13.13
N VAL A 418 -30.98 3.07 -12.13
CA VAL A 418 -31.56 1.74 -11.90
C VAL A 418 -33.02 1.91 -11.47
N ARG A 419 -33.96 1.53 -12.34
CA ARG A 419 -35.36 1.32 -11.91
C ARG A 419 -35.36 0.12 -10.98
N ALA A 420 -35.51 0.36 -9.68
CA ALA A 420 -35.60 -0.68 -8.68
C ALA A 420 -36.73 -1.66 -9.05
N THR A 421 -36.36 -2.88 -9.43
CA THR A 421 -37.27 -4.02 -9.48
C THR A 421 -36.97 -4.92 -8.28
N PRO A 422 -37.99 -5.52 -7.62
CA PRO A 422 -37.78 -6.29 -6.41
C PRO A 422 -37.15 -7.64 -6.75
N GLN A 423 -35.94 -7.93 -6.28
CA GLN A 423 -35.28 -9.22 -6.44
C GLN A 423 -35.35 -10.09 -5.18
N THR A 424 -35.70 -11.36 -5.43
CA THR A 424 -35.87 -12.50 -4.52
C THR A 424 -34.53 -13.05 -4.03
N LYS A 425 -34.51 -13.57 -2.79
CA LYS A 425 -33.35 -14.10 -2.06
C LYS A 425 -32.77 -15.40 -2.67
N GLU A 426 -31.67 -15.29 -3.41
CA GLU A 426 -30.71 -16.38 -3.63
C GLU A 426 -29.28 -15.81 -3.52
N ARG A 427 -28.72 -15.72 -2.31
CA ARG A 427 -27.34 -15.19 -2.15
C ARG A 427 -26.50 -15.81 -1.04
N HIS A 428 -26.79 -17.05 -0.63
CA HIS A 428 -26.03 -17.71 0.44
C HIS A 428 -25.20 -18.93 0.04
N LYS A 429 -25.06 -19.27 -1.25
CA LYS A 429 -24.29 -20.46 -1.67
C LYS A 429 -22.92 -20.17 -2.32
N LYS A 430 -22.62 -18.92 -2.68
CA LYS A 430 -21.42 -18.58 -3.48
C LYS A 430 -20.21 -18.13 -2.64
N THR A 431 -20.38 -17.89 -1.34
CA THR A 431 -19.31 -17.43 -0.44
C THR A 431 -18.46 -18.57 0.09
N ASP A 432 -19.05 -19.74 0.34
CA ASP A 432 -18.36 -20.84 1.04
C ASP A 432 -17.40 -21.63 0.11
N GLU A 433 -17.70 -21.68 -1.19
CA GLU A 433 -16.84 -22.33 -2.20
C GLU A 433 -15.55 -21.54 -2.47
N PHE A 434 -15.58 -20.21 -2.31
CA PHE A 434 -14.42 -19.35 -2.54
C PHE A 434 -13.42 -19.36 -1.38
N ASP A 435 -13.91 -19.56 -0.15
CA ASP A 435 -13.06 -19.61 1.06
C ASP A 435 -12.30 -20.95 1.17
N GLU A 436 -12.82 -22.04 0.60
CA GLU A 436 -12.13 -23.33 0.58
C GLU A 436 -10.90 -23.32 -0.34
N VAL A 437 -10.98 -22.68 -1.51
CA VAL A 437 -9.86 -22.57 -2.46
C VAL A 437 -8.71 -21.77 -1.85
N ALA A 438 -9.02 -20.62 -1.22
CA ALA A 438 -8.01 -19.79 -0.57
C ALA A 438 -7.33 -20.52 0.61
N PHE A 439 -8.08 -21.31 1.36
CA PHE A 439 -7.54 -22.14 2.43
C PHE A 439 -6.60 -23.23 1.88
N ASN A 440 -6.97 -23.88 0.77
CA ASN A 440 -6.16 -24.93 0.15
C ASN A 440 -4.83 -24.39 -0.39
N ASP A 441 -4.83 -23.21 -1.00
CA ASP A 441 -3.63 -22.56 -1.52
C ASP A 441 -2.66 -22.16 -0.40
N ALA A 442 -3.19 -21.57 0.69
CA ALA A 442 -2.39 -21.22 1.86
C ALA A 442 -1.78 -22.46 2.52
N LEU A 443 -2.53 -23.54 2.61
CA LEU A 443 -2.08 -24.81 3.17
C LEU A 443 -0.97 -25.44 2.32
N PHE A 444 -1.13 -25.41 0.99
CA PHE A 444 -0.13 -25.90 0.04
C PHE A 444 1.18 -25.12 0.16
N ALA A 445 1.11 -23.79 0.18
CA ALA A 445 2.29 -22.93 0.31
C ALA A 445 3.11 -23.27 1.58
N VAL A 446 2.46 -23.30 2.75
CA VAL A 446 3.12 -23.62 4.03
C VAL A 446 3.67 -25.06 4.04
N SER A 447 2.94 -26.00 3.45
CA SER A 447 3.40 -27.39 3.35
C SER A 447 4.63 -27.54 2.44
N SER A 448 4.70 -26.77 1.35
CA SER A 448 5.82 -26.82 0.40
C SER A 448 7.11 -26.25 0.99
N GLU A 449 7.01 -25.22 1.84
CA GLU A 449 8.14 -24.66 2.57
C GLU A 449 8.68 -25.65 3.59
N LYS A 450 7.80 -26.26 4.40
CA LYS A 450 8.19 -27.30 5.35
C LYS A 450 8.73 -28.57 4.69
N ALA A 451 8.27 -28.89 3.48
CA ALA A 451 8.81 -30.01 2.71
C ALA A 451 10.24 -29.72 2.23
N ARG A 452 10.55 -28.46 1.87
CA ARG A 452 11.91 -28.04 1.50
C ARG A 452 12.89 -28.15 2.66
N ASP A 453 12.48 -27.80 3.88
CA ASP A 453 13.34 -27.89 5.06
C ASP A 453 13.70 -29.33 5.46
N LYS A 454 12.82 -30.29 5.12
CA LYS A 454 12.97 -31.70 5.49
C LYS A 454 13.67 -32.55 4.43
N LEU A 455 13.75 -32.10 3.19
CA LEU A 455 14.33 -32.85 2.09
C LEU A 455 15.70 -32.30 1.69
N SER A 456 16.61 -33.21 1.34
CA SER A 456 17.87 -32.87 0.69
C SER A 456 17.62 -32.10 -0.61
N LEU A 457 18.54 -31.20 -0.99
CA LEU A 457 18.50 -30.47 -2.27
C LEU A 457 18.33 -31.42 -3.48
N ASN A 458 18.84 -32.64 -3.37
CA ASN A 458 18.82 -33.67 -4.41
C ASN A 458 17.53 -34.51 -4.44
N ALA A 459 16.54 -34.23 -3.57
CA ALA A 459 15.28 -34.98 -3.56
C ALA A 459 14.52 -34.79 -4.88
N THR A 460 13.98 -35.89 -5.41
CA THR A 460 13.23 -35.90 -6.66
C THR A 460 11.95 -35.08 -6.52
N LYS A 461 11.40 -34.62 -7.64
CA LYS A 461 10.14 -33.87 -7.65
C LYS A 461 9.01 -34.67 -6.98
N GLU A 462 8.93 -35.98 -7.24
CA GLU A 462 7.93 -36.86 -6.64
C GLU A 462 8.06 -36.95 -5.12
N GLN A 463 9.29 -37.02 -4.58
CA GLN A 463 9.52 -37.01 -3.13
C GLN A 463 9.09 -35.68 -2.50
N LYS A 464 9.36 -34.56 -3.18
CA LYS A 464 8.92 -33.21 -2.74
C LYS A 464 7.40 -33.08 -2.74
N ASP A 465 6.74 -33.58 -3.79
CA ASP A 465 5.29 -33.53 -3.93
C ASP A 465 4.59 -34.45 -2.91
N GLN A 466 5.11 -35.67 -2.68
CA GLN A 466 4.60 -36.60 -1.67
C GLN A 466 4.69 -36.02 -0.26
N LEU A 467 5.84 -35.44 0.11
CA LEU A 467 6.03 -34.86 1.44
C LEU A 467 5.20 -33.59 1.64
N THR A 468 5.05 -32.78 0.59
CA THR A 468 4.18 -31.60 0.60
C THR A 468 2.72 -32.02 0.84
N ALA A 469 2.24 -33.06 0.15
CA ALA A 469 0.91 -33.60 0.35
C ALA A 469 0.70 -34.13 1.78
N GLU A 470 1.66 -34.88 2.34
CA GLU A 470 1.60 -35.40 3.71
C GLU A 470 1.53 -34.27 4.76
N ILE A 471 2.39 -33.25 4.63
CA ILE A 471 2.42 -32.10 5.53
C ILE A 471 1.12 -31.29 5.43
N SER A 472 0.60 -31.10 4.21
CA SER A 472 -0.67 -30.39 4.01
C SER A 472 -1.83 -31.13 4.71
N ALA A 473 -1.88 -32.47 4.60
CA ALA A 473 -2.89 -33.29 5.26
C ALA A 473 -2.80 -33.21 6.79
N ASP A 474 -1.59 -33.23 7.36
CA ASP A 474 -1.41 -33.08 8.81
C ASP A 474 -1.84 -31.70 9.32
N LEU A 475 -1.46 -30.64 8.61
CA LEU A 475 -1.86 -29.28 8.94
C LEU A 475 -3.38 -29.09 8.88
N ARG A 476 -4.06 -29.66 7.88
CA ARG A 476 -5.52 -29.68 7.79
C ARG A 476 -6.16 -30.36 8.99
N ARG A 477 -5.66 -31.54 9.38
CA ARG A 477 -6.17 -32.28 10.56
C ARG A 477 -6.07 -31.45 11.84
N ARG A 478 -4.94 -30.77 12.06
CA ARG A 478 -4.75 -29.89 13.23
C ARG A 478 -5.69 -28.69 13.21
N TYR A 479 -5.87 -28.07 12.04
CA TYR A 479 -6.78 -26.94 11.88
C TYR A 479 -8.22 -27.32 12.24
N ILE A 480 -8.74 -28.41 11.66
CA ILE A 480 -10.09 -28.91 11.94
C ILE A 480 -10.25 -29.27 13.42
N LYS A 481 -9.26 -29.93 14.01
CA LYS A 481 -9.28 -30.28 15.45
C LYS A 481 -9.37 -29.03 16.35
N ASN A 482 -8.64 -27.97 16.01
CA ASN A 482 -8.66 -26.72 16.77
C ASN A 482 -9.99 -25.96 16.58
N ALA A 483 -10.52 -25.94 15.36
CA ALA A 483 -11.83 -25.32 15.08
C ALA A 483 -12.95 -26.01 15.87
N LEU A 484 -12.99 -27.35 15.87
CA LEU A 484 -13.94 -28.12 16.69
C LEU A 484 -13.78 -27.88 18.19
N LYS A 485 -12.53 -27.71 18.66
CA LYS A 485 -12.27 -27.38 20.07
C LYS A 485 -12.83 -26.01 20.43
N GLN A 486 -12.59 -24.99 19.59
CA GLN A 486 -13.11 -23.65 19.80
C GLN A 486 -14.64 -23.62 19.78
N GLN A 487 -15.26 -24.39 18.89
CA GLN A 487 -16.72 -24.52 18.88
C GLN A 487 -17.25 -25.11 20.18
N ARG A 488 -16.65 -26.18 20.70
CA ARG A 488 -17.04 -26.77 21.99
C ARG A 488 -16.82 -25.80 23.17
N GLU A 489 -15.73 -25.05 23.15
CA GLU A 489 -15.45 -24.02 24.16
C GLU A 489 -16.49 -22.87 24.10
N ALA A 490 -16.89 -22.46 22.89
CA ALA A 490 -17.94 -21.46 22.69
C ALA A 490 -19.33 -21.96 23.13
N GLU A 491 -19.67 -23.22 22.83
CA GLU A 491 -20.91 -23.86 23.26
C GLU A 491 -20.95 -24.03 24.80
N ALA A 492 -19.82 -24.42 25.41
CA ALA A 492 -19.69 -24.51 26.86
C ALA A 492 -19.80 -23.13 27.54
N ALA A 493 -19.26 -22.07 26.92
CA ALA A 493 -19.39 -20.71 27.41
C ALA A 493 -20.82 -20.14 27.23
N GLY A 494 -21.52 -20.53 26.17
CA GLY A 494 -22.90 -20.10 25.89
C GLY A 494 -23.96 -20.76 26.77
N ALA A 495 -23.72 -21.97 27.28
CA ALA A 495 -24.68 -22.72 28.10
C ALA A 495 -24.79 -22.22 29.56
N GLY A 496 -23.91 -21.33 30.03
CA GLY A 496 -23.90 -20.82 31.41
C GLY A 496 -24.66 -19.50 31.64
N GLY A 497 -25.28 -18.92 30.62
CA GLY A 497 -25.72 -17.52 30.62
C GLY A 497 -27.23 -17.29 30.47
N VAL A 498 -28.08 -18.12 31.08
CA VAL A 498 -29.53 -17.81 31.20
C VAL A 498 -30.00 -18.21 32.61
N GLY A 499 -29.83 -17.29 33.56
CA GLY A 499 -30.33 -17.46 34.92
C GLY A 499 -30.26 -16.18 35.74
N GLY A 500 -31.41 -15.52 35.93
CA GLY A 500 -31.68 -14.74 37.14
C GLY A 500 -31.38 -13.24 37.10
N GLY A 501 -32.13 -12.49 36.29
CA GLY A 501 -32.48 -11.11 36.65
C GLY A 501 -33.69 -11.14 37.59
N GLY A 502 -33.47 -10.82 38.86
CA GLY A 502 -34.52 -10.74 39.88
C GLY A 502 -33.93 -10.22 41.17
N GLY A 503 -33.93 -8.90 41.32
CA GLY A 503 -33.54 -8.25 42.57
C GLY A 503 -34.59 -8.46 43.64
N TRP A 504 -34.16 -8.68 44.88
CA TRP A 504 -34.91 -8.36 46.09
C TRP A 504 -33.92 -7.98 47.19
N VAL A 505 -34.19 -6.84 47.80
CA VAL A 505 -33.67 -6.37 49.07
C VAL A 505 -34.25 -7.28 50.15
N ASP A 506 -33.46 -7.74 51.14
CA ASP A 506 -34.08 -8.11 52.41
C ASP A 506 -33.18 -7.87 53.63
N TYR A 507 -33.82 -7.27 54.62
CA TYR A 507 -33.40 -7.00 55.99
C TYR A 507 -34.09 -8.05 56.87
N GLY A 508 -33.32 -8.84 57.60
CA GLY A 508 -33.65 -9.24 58.98
C GLY A 508 -34.91 -10.06 59.30
N ASN A 509 -34.66 -11.00 60.22
CA ASN A 509 -35.54 -11.41 61.32
C ASN A 509 -36.42 -12.66 61.14
N GLY A 510 -36.07 -13.70 61.92
CA GLY A 510 -37.00 -14.32 62.87
C GLY A 510 -37.91 -15.47 62.40
N GLY A 511 -37.70 -16.65 62.99
CA GLY A 511 -38.84 -17.44 63.51
C GLY A 511 -39.19 -18.77 62.81
N SER A 512 -38.83 -19.86 63.50
CA SER A 512 -39.71 -20.99 63.92
C SER A 512 -40.65 -21.71 62.93
N GLY A 513 -40.55 -23.05 62.92
CA GLY A 513 -41.75 -23.91 62.97
C GLY A 513 -41.96 -24.94 61.83
N GLY A 514 -41.56 -26.19 62.09
CA GLY A 514 -42.39 -27.40 61.97
C GLY A 514 -43.10 -27.78 60.65
N GLY A 515 -42.72 -28.96 60.13
CA GLY A 515 -43.65 -30.09 60.01
C GLY A 515 -44.37 -30.37 58.67
N GLY A 516 -43.95 -31.47 58.02
CA GLY A 516 -44.87 -32.55 57.58
C GLY A 516 -45.48 -32.50 56.18
N GLY A 517 -45.46 -33.67 55.51
CA GLY A 517 -46.44 -34.06 54.49
C GLY A 517 -45.90 -34.21 53.06
N GLY A 518 -45.70 -35.46 52.63
CA GLY A 518 -45.45 -35.78 51.21
C GLY A 518 -46.69 -35.67 50.32
N VAL A 519 -46.51 -35.85 49.00
CA VAL A 519 -47.21 -36.80 48.09
C VAL A 519 -46.76 -36.49 46.65
N GLY A 520 -46.24 -37.51 45.94
CA GLY A 520 -46.41 -37.76 44.50
C GLY A 520 -46.00 -36.68 43.48
N GLY A 521 -44.70 -36.58 43.17
CA GLY A 521 -44.22 -35.91 41.95
C GLY A 521 -43.88 -36.95 40.87
N LEU A 522 -44.74 -37.09 39.86
CA LEU A 522 -44.55 -38.01 38.74
C LEU A 522 -43.30 -37.68 37.92
N ASN A 523 -42.65 -38.76 37.48
CA ASN A 523 -41.33 -38.87 36.86
C ASN A 523 -41.26 -38.22 35.46
N LEU A 524 -41.21 -36.89 35.37
CA LEU A 524 -41.10 -36.15 34.11
C LEU A 524 -39.67 -36.18 33.51
N ASN A 525 -38.66 -36.43 34.35
CA ASN A 525 -37.25 -36.45 33.95
C ASN A 525 -36.88 -37.70 33.11
N SER A 526 -37.52 -38.84 33.33
CA SER A 526 -37.22 -40.06 32.58
C SER A 526 -37.65 -39.96 31.10
N PHE A 527 -38.76 -39.26 30.82
CA PHE A 527 -39.23 -39.07 29.45
C PHE A 527 -38.31 -38.14 28.65
N GLN A 528 -37.84 -37.06 29.27
CA GLN A 528 -36.91 -36.13 28.62
C GLN A 528 -35.54 -36.80 28.36
N GLN A 529 -35.08 -37.66 29.27
CA GLN A 529 -33.84 -38.41 29.08
C GLN A 529 -33.96 -39.45 27.95
N GLN A 530 -35.12 -40.11 27.82
CA GLN A 530 -35.37 -41.05 26.73
C GLN A 530 -35.44 -40.35 25.36
N GLN A 531 -36.04 -39.16 25.28
CA GLN A 531 -36.09 -38.38 24.05
C GLN A 531 -34.69 -37.91 23.61
N GLN A 532 -33.82 -37.58 24.56
CA GLN A 532 -32.46 -37.15 24.27
C GLN A 532 -31.59 -38.31 23.75
N GLN A 533 -31.76 -39.52 24.27
CA GLN A 533 -31.08 -40.71 23.75
C GLN A 533 -31.51 -41.04 22.31
N GLN A 534 -32.79 -40.85 21.99
CA GLN A 534 -33.29 -41.10 20.64
C GLN A 534 -32.71 -40.12 19.61
N GLN A 535 -32.53 -38.85 19.97
CA GLN A 535 -31.86 -37.86 19.11
C GLN A 535 -30.38 -38.17 18.88
N GLN A 536 -29.66 -38.62 19.91
CA GLN A 536 -28.26 -39.02 19.75
C GLN A 536 -28.09 -40.20 18.80
N HIS A 537 -29.02 -41.16 18.84
CA HIS A 537 -28.97 -42.31 17.93
C HIS A 537 -29.21 -41.91 16.47
N GLN A 538 -30.14 -40.97 16.21
CA GLN A 538 -30.35 -40.42 14.86
C GLN A 538 -29.13 -39.67 14.33
N GLN A 539 -28.45 -38.90 15.18
CA GLN A 539 -27.22 -38.20 14.77
C GLN A 539 -26.08 -39.18 14.44
N GLN A 540 -25.92 -40.25 15.22
CA GLN A 540 -24.92 -41.28 14.93
C GLN A 540 -25.21 -42.03 13.62
N ALA A 541 -26.48 -42.34 13.33
CA ALA A 541 -26.86 -42.99 12.07
C ALA A 541 -26.54 -42.10 10.85
N MET A 542 -26.84 -40.80 10.93
CA MET A 542 -26.51 -39.85 9.86
C MET A 542 -25.00 -39.75 9.64
N TYR A 543 -24.21 -39.71 10.72
CA TYR A 543 -22.76 -39.64 10.62
C TYR A 543 -22.16 -40.89 9.97
N GLN A 544 -22.66 -42.08 10.30
CA GLN A 544 -22.25 -43.33 9.65
C GLN A 544 -22.60 -43.34 8.16
N GLN A 545 -23.79 -42.83 7.79
CA GLN A 545 -24.18 -42.72 6.39
C GLN A 545 -23.26 -41.78 5.59
N GLN A 546 -22.85 -40.65 6.20
CA GLN A 546 -21.93 -39.71 5.58
C GLN A 546 -20.53 -40.30 5.39
N GLN A 547 -20.03 -41.06 6.36
CA GLN A 547 -18.76 -41.78 6.23
C GLN A 547 -18.80 -42.80 5.09
N HIS A 548 -19.91 -43.51 4.91
CA HIS A 548 -20.06 -44.47 3.83
C HIS A 548 -20.06 -43.81 2.45
N GLN A 549 -20.69 -42.64 2.31
CA GLN A 549 -20.63 -41.85 1.06
C GLN A 549 -19.22 -41.36 0.75
N GLN A 550 -18.46 -40.91 1.76
CA GLN A 550 -17.06 -40.51 1.54
C GLN A 550 -16.20 -41.69 1.10
N GLN A 551 -16.35 -42.86 1.73
CA GLN A 551 -15.61 -44.07 1.34
C GLN A 551 -15.95 -44.52 -0.09
N ALA A 552 -17.22 -44.44 -0.49
CA ALA A 552 -17.64 -44.77 -1.85
C ALA A 552 -17.02 -43.83 -2.90
N MET A 553 -16.92 -42.54 -2.60
CA MET A 553 -16.27 -41.57 -3.48
C MET A 553 -14.77 -41.85 -3.63
N TYR A 554 -14.07 -42.13 -2.52
CA TYR A 554 -12.65 -42.45 -2.53
C TYR A 554 -12.33 -43.73 -3.32
N GLN A 555 -13.24 -44.70 -3.37
CA GLN A 555 -13.06 -45.90 -4.18
C GLN A 555 -13.24 -45.66 -5.69
N GLN A 556 -13.99 -44.64 -6.11
CA GLN A 556 -14.18 -44.32 -7.54
C GLN A 556 -13.05 -43.47 -8.13
N GLN A 557 -12.31 -42.73 -7.30
CA GLN A 557 -11.28 -41.80 -7.75
C GLN A 557 -10.14 -42.46 -8.57
N PRO A 558 -9.59 -43.63 -8.20
CA PRO A 558 -8.53 -44.28 -8.97
C PRO A 558 -8.99 -44.69 -10.38
N GLN A 559 -10.25 -45.10 -10.51
CA GLN A 559 -10.82 -45.56 -11.78
C GLN A 559 -10.99 -44.40 -12.77
N GLN A 560 -11.42 -43.22 -12.30
CA GLN A 560 -11.46 -42.01 -13.14
C GLN A 560 -10.06 -41.57 -13.57
N GLN A 561 -9.07 -41.65 -12.68
CA GLN A 561 -7.70 -41.25 -12.99
C GLN A 561 -7.09 -42.17 -14.07
N GLN A 562 -7.41 -43.46 -14.03
CA GLN A 562 -6.97 -44.43 -15.03
C GLN A 562 -7.63 -44.20 -16.41
N GLN A 563 -8.90 -43.79 -16.45
CA GLN A 563 -9.58 -43.40 -17.69
C GLN A 563 -9.00 -42.12 -18.30
N GLN A 564 -8.70 -41.10 -17.49
CA GLN A 564 -8.03 -39.89 -17.97
C GLN A 564 -6.65 -40.19 -18.56
N TYR A 565 -5.90 -41.08 -17.93
CA TYR A 565 -4.58 -41.48 -18.43
C TYR A 565 -4.67 -42.18 -19.80
N GLN A 566 -5.67 -43.05 -20.01
CA GLN A 566 -5.90 -43.68 -21.32
C GLN A 566 -6.29 -42.66 -22.40
N GLN A 567 -7.13 -41.66 -22.09
CA GLN A 567 -7.46 -40.60 -23.04
C GLN A 567 -6.22 -39.77 -23.43
N GLN A 568 -5.35 -39.49 -22.46
CA GLN A 568 -4.14 -38.70 -22.73
C GLN A 568 -3.15 -39.45 -23.63
N GLN A 569 -3.03 -40.78 -23.47
CA GLN A 569 -2.23 -41.60 -24.38
C GLN A 569 -2.80 -41.64 -25.80
N GLN A 570 -4.12 -41.72 -25.96
CA GLN A 570 -4.74 -41.65 -27.29
C GLN A 570 -4.49 -40.31 -27.99
N GLN A 571 -4.55 -39.19 -27.25
CA GLN A 571 -4.23 -37.87 -27.82
C GLN A 571 -2.78 -37.75 -28.26
N GLN A 572 -1.82 -38.31 -27.50
CA GLN A 572 -0.42 -38.32 -27.93
C GLN A 572 -0.20 -39.14 -29.21
N GLN A 573 -0.87 -40.29 -29.35
CA GLN A 573 -0.78 -41.08 -30.58
C GLN A 573 -1.36 -40.33 -31.79
N GLN A 574 -2.46 -39.60 -31.63
CA GLN A 574 -3.02 -38.77 -32.70
C GLN A 574 -2.09 -37.62 -33.11
N GLN A 575 -1.41 -36.97 -32.15
CA GLN A 575 -0.43 -35.92 -32.45
C GLN A 575 0.79 -36.47 -33.21
N GLN A 576 1.30 -37.64 -32.83
CA GLN A 576 2.40 -38.28 -33.56
C GLN A 576 1.99 -38.65 -34.98
N HIS A 577 0.76 -39.14 -35.19
CA HIS A 577 0.26 -39.44 -36.51
C HIS A 577 0.13 -38.18 -37.39
N GLN A 578 -0.35 -37.05 -36.83
CA GLN A 578 -0.39 -35.77 -37.55
C GLN A 578 1.02 -35.27 -37.93
N GLN A 579 2.01 -35.40 -37.05
CA GLN A 579 3.38 -35.00 -37.38
C GLN A 579 3.96 -35.85 -38.51
N GLN A 580 3.69 -37.16 -38.54
CA GLN A 580 4.11 -38.01 -39.66
C GLN A 580 3.45 -37.61 -40.99
N GLN A 581 2.17 -37.23 -40.97
CA GLN A 581 1.49 -36.73 -42.18
C GLN A 581 2.08 -35.41 -42.68
N GLN A 582 2.42 -34.48 -41.79
CA GLN A 582 3.07 -33.22 -42.16
C GLN A 582 4.47 -33.44 -42.74
N GLN A 583 5.24 -34.40 -42.19
CA GLN A 583 6.55 -34.75 -42.74
C GLN A 583 6.45 -35.37 -44.14
N GLN A 584 5.42 -36.18 -44.40
CA GLN A 584 5.18 -36.70 -45.75
C GLN A 584 4.77 -35.59 -46.73
N GLN A 585 3.92 -34.64 -46.32
CA GLN A 585 3.52 -33.52 -47.18
C GLN A 585 4.70 -32.56 -47.48
N GLY A 586 5.53 -32.24 -46.48
CA GLY A 586 6.71 -31.39 -46.67
C GLY A 586 7.76 -32.00 -47.59
N PHE A 587 7.81 -33.33 -47.71
CA PHE A 587 8.72 -34.00 -48.65
C PHE A 587 8.32 -33.78 -50.11
N TYR A 588 7.01 -33.72 -50.41
CA TYR A 588 6.54 -33.49 -51.79
C TYR A 588 6.68 -32.03 -52.25
N GLU A 589 6.72 -31.05 -51.34
CA GLU A 589 6.94 -29.64 -51.69
C GLU A 589 8.41 -29.30 -52.02
N GLN A 590 9.38 -30.11 -51.57
CA GLN A 590 10.81 -29.83 -51.81
C GLN A 590 11.37 -30.39 -53.13
N GLU A 591 10.65 -31.26 -53.83
CA GLU A 591 11.13 -31.87 -55.09
C GLU A 591 10.52 -31.27 -56.36
N MET A 592 9.81 -30.13 -56.29
CA MET A 592 9.44 -29.38 -57.49
C MET A 592 10.54 -28.36 -57.80
N PRO A 593 11.46 -28.62 -58.74
CA PRO A 593 12.50 -27.67 -59.10
C PRO A 593 11.84 -26.41 -59.67
N SER A 594 12.06 -25.29 -58.97
CA SER A 594 11.76 -23.94 -59.44
C SER A 594 12.48 -23.68 -60.76
N VAL A 595 11.80 -23.98 -61.87
CA VAL A 595 12.25 -23.65 -63.22
C VAL A 595 12.26 -22.13 -63.37
N TYR A 596 13.48 -21.58 -63.32
CA TYR A 596 13.99 -20.43 -64.06
C TYR A 596 12.98 -19.41 -64.64
N LEU A 597 12.86 -18.26 -63.97
CA LEU A 597 12.67 -16.92 -64.55
C LEU A 597 13.42 -15.95 -63.63
N GLY A 598 14.51 -15.26 -63.98
CA GLY A 598 15.03 -14.86 -65.28
C GLY A 598 15.17 -13.33 -65.30
N GLY A 599 16.38 -12.83 -64.99
CA GLY A 599 16.95 -11.58 -65.51
C GLY A 599 16.27 -10.25 -65.17
N GLU A 600 16.78 -9.56 -64.14
CA GLU A 600 16.53 -8.13 -63.93
C GLU A 600 17.41 -7.33 -64.91
N GLN A 601 16.85 -7.03 -66.08
CA GLN A 601 17.46 -6.27 -67.16
C GLN A 601 17.19 -4.78 -66.96
N GLN A 602 18.26 -3.98 -67.00
CA GLN A 602 18.24 -2.53 -66.89
C GLN A 602 17.25 -1.89 -67.89
N ARG A 603 16.33 -1.06 -67.37
CA ARG A 603 15.42 -0.21 -68.17
C ARG A 603 16.21 0.82 -68.99
N PRO A 604 16.04 0.88 -70.31
CA PRO A 604 16.25 2.11 -71.07
C PRO A 604 15.01 3.01 -70.89
N ALA A 605 15.28 4.31 -70.72
CA ALA A 605 14.28 5.34 -70.94
C ALA A 605 13.92 5.41 -72.44
N ASP A 606 12.71 5.86 -72.74
CA ASP A 606 12.11 6.09 -74.07
C ASP A 606 11.40 4.90 -74.73
N ILE A 607 10.18 4.59 -74.28
CA ILE A 607 9.11 4.02 -75.14
C ILE A 607 7.76 4.64 -74.73
N ASN A 608 7.01 5.12 -75.73
CA ASN A 608 5.71 5.80 -75.65
C ASN A 608 4.55 4.85 -75.26
N ASP A 609 3.52 5.44 -74.65
CA ASP A 609 2.38 4.84 -73.95
C ASP A 609 1.29 4.13 -74.80
N GLU A 610 1.54 3.68 -76.03
CA GLU A 610 0.44 3.19 -76.91
C GLU A 610 0.31 1.67 -77.15
N ASP A 611 1.13 0.79 -76.55
CA ASP A 611 1.09 -0.66 -76.86
C ASP A 611 0.67 -1.60 -75.71
N TRP A 612 0.03 -1.10 -74.65
CA TRP A 612 -0.34 -1.93 -73.48
C TRP A 612 -1.62 -2.78 -73.59
N GLU A 613 -2.37 -2.71 -74.70
CA GLU A 613 -3.63 -3.49 -74.83
C GLU A 613 -3.47 -4.91 -75.39
N TYR A 614 -2.31 -5.32 -75.90
CA TYR A 614 -2.21 -6.65 -76.54
C TYR A 614 -1.80 -7.80 -75.59
N VAL A 615 -1.26 -7.51 -74.40
CA VAL A 615 -0.71 -8.55 -73.49
C VAL A 615 -1.75 -9.09 -72.49
N LYS A 616 -2.91 -8.43 -72.33
CA LYS A 616 -3.92 -8.85 -71.35
C LYS A 616 -4.86 -9.99 -71.82
N SER A 617 -4.74 -10.45 -73.07
CA SER A 617 -5.67 -11.41 -73.66
C SER A 617 -5.21 -12.89 -73.63
N GLN A 618 -3.98 -13.20 -73.21
CA GLN A 618 -3.48 -14.59 -73.18
C GLN A 618 -3.51 -15.28 -71.81
N ASP A 619 -3.79 -14.58 -70.72
CA ASP A 619 -3.65 -15.15 -69.36
C ASP A 619 -4.93 -15.80 -68.79
N MET A 620 -5.99 -15.93 -69.60
CA MET A 620 -7.28 -16.52 -69.17
C MET A 620 -7.54 -17.96 -69.63
N MET A 621 -6.57 -18.68 -70.21
CA MET A 621 -6.82 -20.04 -70.75
C MET A 621 -6.07 -21.20 -70.09
N MET A 622 -5.51 -21.07 -68.88
CA MET A 622 -4.77 -22.18 -68.25
C MET A 622 -5.04 -22.37 -66.75
N HIS A 623 -6.31 -22.46 -66.35
CA HIS A 623 -6.68 -23.11 -65.08
C HIS A 623 -7.76 -24.16 -65.29
N GLY A 624 -7.30 -25.37 -65.61
CA GLY A 624 -8.08 -26.60 -65.53
C GLY A 624 -7.15 -27.74 -65.14
N VAL A 625 -7.57 -28.50 -64.12
CA VAL A 625 -6.99 -29.76 -63.62
C VAL A 625 -5.85 -29.63 -62.60
N SER A 626 -6.21 -29.63 -61.31
CA SER A 626 -5.89 -30.68 -60.33
C SER A 626 -6.42 -30.28 -58.96
#